data_AF-A0A952WGY4-F1
#
_entry.id   AF-A0A952WGY4-F1
#
_cell.length_a   1.000
_cell.length_b   1.000
_cell.length_c   1.000
_cell.angle_alpha   90.00
_cell.angle_beta   90.00
_cell.angle_gamma   90.00
#
_symmetry.space_group_name_H-M   'P 1'
#
loop_
_entity.id
_entity.type
_entity.pdbx_description
1 polymer ?
#
loop_
_entity_poly.entity_id
_entity_poly.type
_entity_poly.pdbx_seq_one_letter_code
_entity_poly.pdbx_strand_id
1 'polypeptide(L)'
;MRTIWIWFSASALAALVLLGTLVLVRASVIDRAWLVVAGALCFAPTPIALGVLLGNRRRVIHAARRWEYQLCRECAYPISSGTDDLYTCPECGTTQSISQTVSYWRRIAA
;
A
#
# COMPACT_ATOMS: atom_id res chain seq x y z
N MET A 1 -6.51 4.32 -6.49
CA MET A 1 -5.49 5.38 -6.76
C MET A 1 -5.14 6.35 -5.61
N ARG A 2 -6.07 6.72 -4.72
CA ARG A 2 -5.87 7.75 -3.66
C ARG A 2 -4.83 7.37 -2.59
N THR A 3 -4.70 6.08 -2.29
CA THR A 3 -3.75 5.54 -1.30
C THR A 3 -2.29 5.66 -1.75
N ILE A 4 -1.99 5.45 -3.04
CA ILE A 4 -0.61 5.57 -3.58
C ILE A 4 -0.07 7.00 -3.42
N TRP A 5 -0.94 8.01 -3.60
CA TRP A 5 -0.59 9.42 -3.43
C TRP A 5 -0.23 9.77 -1.98
N ILE A 6 -0.94 9.18 -1.01
CA ILE A 6 -0.66 9.39 0.43
C ILE A 6 0.74 8.85 0.77
N TRP A 7 1.09 7.65 0.29
CA TRP A 7 2.43 7.07 0.51
C TRP A 7 3.54 7.89 -0.16
N PHE A 8 3.31 8.40 -1.37
CA PHE A 8 4.27 9.26 -2.06
C PHE A 8 4.50 10.59 -1.33
N SER A 9 3.42 11.24 -0.89
CA SER A 9 3.49 12.50 -0.13
C SER A 9 4.17 12.33 1.24
N ALA A 10 3.91 11.23 1.94
CA ALA A 10 4.58 10.90 3.20
C ALA A 10 6.09 10.66 3.00
N SER A 11 6.48 10.00 1.90
CA SER A 11 7.88 9.75 1.56
C SER A 11 8.62 11.04 1.19
N ALA A 12 7.96 11.94 0.44
CA ALA A 12 8.50 13.24 0.08
C ALA A 12 8.68 14.17 1.30
N LEU A 13 7.70 14.17 2.22
CA LEU A 13 7.79 14.90 3.48
C LEU A 13 8.93 14.37 4.36
N ALA A 14 9.08 13.05 4.47
CA ALA A 14 10.19 12.44 5.21
C ALA A 14 11.55 12.82 4.62
N ALA A 15 11.67 12.85 3.29
CA ALA A 15 12.90 13.27 2.61
C ALA A 15 13.24 14.75 2.86
N LEU A 16 12.23 15.63 2.86
CA LEU A 16 12.42 17.06 3.18
C LEU A 16 12.84 17.27 4.64
N VAL A 17 12.26 16.51 5.58
CA VAL A 17 12.66 16.54 7.00
C VAL A 17 14.11 16.07 7.18
N LEU A 18 14.53 15.01 6.48
CA LEU A 18 15.92 14.52 6.47
C LEU A 18 16.91 15.53 5.87
N LEU A 19 16.52 16.20 4.78
CA LEU A 19 17.33 17.28 4.18
C LEU A 19 17.44 18.47 5.13
N GLY A 20 16.33 18.86 5.78
CA GLY A 20 16.32 19.93 6.77
C GLY A 20 17.22 19.64 7.97
N THR A 21 17.19 18.41 8.50
CA THR A 21 18.07 18.01 9.60
C THR A 21 19.54 17.94 9.17
N LEU A 22 19.85 17.48 7.95
CA LEU A 22 21.22 17.51 7.41
C LEU A 22 21.77 18.93 7.24
N VAL A 23 20.94 19.88 6.78
CA VAL A 23 21.34 21.30 6.64
C VAL A 23 21.55 21.94 8.01
N LEU A 24 20.69 21.64 9.00
CA LEU A 24 20.84 22.10 10.39
C LEU A 24 22.06 21.49 11.10
N VAL A 25 22.39 20.23 10.81
CA VAL A 25 23.60 19.54 11.30
C VAL A 25 24.87 20.11 10.70
N ARG A 26 24.84 20.58 9.44
CA ARG A 26 26.00 21.28 8.86
C ARG A 26 26.23 22.66 9.49
N ALA A 27 25.17 23.26 10.02
CA ALA A 27 25.19 24.60 10.60
C ALA A 27 25.51 24.62 12.11
N SER A 28 25.48 23.49 12.82
CA SER A 28 25.68 23.47 14.28
C SER A 28 26.34 22.18 14.77
N VAL A 29 27.17 22.33 15.81
CA VAL A 29 27.92 21.28 16.52
C VAL A 29 26.94 20.33 17.24
N ILE A 30 26.20 19.52 16.48
CA ILE A 30 25.24 18.56 17.01
C ILE A 30 25.85 17.16 16.92
N ASP A 31 25.96 16.51 18.09
CA ASP A 31 26.53 15.19 18.28
C ASP A 31 25.98 14.15 17.29
N ARG A 32 26.90 13.34 16.73
CA ARG A 32 26.63 12.26 15.75
C ARG A 32 25.51 11.30 16.18
N ALA A 33 25.18 11.24 17.47
CA ALA A 33 24.07 10.47 18.03
C ALA A 33 22.71 10.83 17.42
N TRP A 34 22.45 12.11 17.13
CA TRP A 34 21.16 12.54 16.55
C TRP A 34 20.95 12.06 15.11
N LEU A 35 22.02 11.89 14.33
CA LEU A 35 21.95 11.33 12.97
C LEU A 35 21.53 9.87 12.96
N VAL A 36 21.97 9.07 13.94
CA VAL A 36 21.60 7.66 14.06
C VAL A 36 20.13 7.52 14.45
N VAL A 37 19.64 8.36 15.36
CA VAL A 37 18.24 8.37 15.80
C VAL A 37 17.32 8.83 14.66
N ALA A 38 17.67 9.91 13.94
CA ALA A 38 16.89 10.38 12.80
C ALA A 38 16.87 9.37 11.65
N GLY A 39 18.01 8.74 11.35
CA GLY A 39 18.09 7.66 10.36
C GLY A 39 17.25 6.45 10.75
N ALA A 40 17.31 6.00 12.00
CA ALA A 40 16.52 4.87 12.49
C ALA A 40 15.01 5.13 12.42
N LEU A 41 14.55 6.35 12.73
CA LEU A 41 13.14 6.74 12.61
C LEU A 41 12.63 6.75 11.16
N CYS A 42 13.48 7.06 10.18
CA CYS A 42 13.11 7.04 8.77
C CYS A 42 13.18 5.64 8.12
N PHE A 43 14.09 4.76 8.58
CA PHE A 43 14.27 3.42 8.01
C PHE A 43 13.59 2.28 8.77
N ALA A 44 13.20 2.45 10.03
CA ALA A 44 12.43 1.45 10.77
C ALA A 44 10.99 1.20 10.23
N PRO A 45 10.24 2.19 9.70
CA PRO A 45 8.88 1.93 9.27
C PRO A 45 8.80 1.20 7.93
N THR A 46 9.84 1.22 7.08
CA THR A 46 9.82 0.60 5.75
C THR A 46 9.75 -0.93 5.77
N PRO A 47 10.56 -1.69 6.55
CA PRO A 47 10.43 -3.15 6.60
C PRO A 47 9.16 -3.60 7.31
N ILE A 48 8.66 -2.84 8.28
CA ILE A 48 7.40 -3.13 8.98
C ILE A 48 6.22 -2.89 8.04
N ALA A 49 6.18 -1.77 7.33
CA ALA A 49 5.17 -1.50 6.31
C ALA A 49 5.19 -2.54 5.19
N LEU A 50 6.40 -2.94 4.74
CA LEU A 50 6.56 -3.99 3.74
C LEU A 50 6.09 -5.35 4.27
N GLY A 51 6.41 -5.70 5.51
CA GLY A 51 5.96 -6.92 6.18
C GLY A 51 4.44 -6.96 6.38
N VAL A 52 3.82 -5.83 6.74
CA VAL A 52 2.36 -5.69 6.86
C VAL A 52 1.70 -5.77 5.48
N LEU A 53 2.26 -5.13 4.46
CA LEU A 53 1.77 -5.21 3.07
C LEU A 53 1.84 -6.64 2.52
N LEU A 54 2.97 -7.33 2.70
CA LEU A 54 3.18 -8.70 2.23
C LEU A 54 2.36 -9.71 3.05
N GLY A 55 2.24 -9.51 4.37
CA GLY A 55 1.43 -10.32 5.27
C GLY A 55 -0.06 -10.20 4.95
N ASN A 56 -0.55 -8.98 4.71
CA ASN A 56 -1.92 -8.77 4.22
C ASN A 56 -2.11 -9.37 2.84
N ARG A 57 -1.11 -9.37 1.96
CA ARG A 57 -1.23 -9.96 0.62
C ARG A 57 -1.57 -11.45 0.69
N ARG A 58 -0.93 -12.22 1.56
CA ARG A 58 -1.26 -13.64 1.77
C ARG A 58 -2.69 -13.82 2.28
N ARG A 59 -3.10 -13.01 3.27
CA ARG A 59 -4.48 -13.05 3.80
C ARG A 59 -5.51 -12.68 2.75
N VAL A 60 -5.23 -11.67 1.93
CA VAL A 60 -6.08 -11.22 0.83
C VAL A 60 -6.17 -12.29 -0.26
N ILE A 61 -5.08 -12.99 -0.60
CA ILE A 61 -5.11 -14.12 -1.55
C ILE A 61 -5.93 -15.29 -0.99
N HIS A 62 -5.80 -15.62 0.30
CA HIS A 62 -6.63 -16.64 0.94
C HIS A 62 -8.11 -16.23 0.98
N ALA A 63 -8.40 -14.96 1.26
CA ALA A 63 -9.76 -14.43 1.17
C ALA A 63 -10.27 -14.48 -0.27
N ALA A 64 -9.44 -14.13 -1.26
CA ALA A 64 -9.77 -14.21 -2.68
C ALA A 64 -10.17 -15.63 -3.10
N ARG A 65 -9.45 -16.65 -2.64
CA ARG A 65 -9.81 -18.06 -2.90
C ARG A 65 -11.17 -18.44 -2.32
N ARG A 66 -11.52 -17.93 -1.14
CA ARG A 66 -12.83 -18.18 -0.51
C ARG A 66 -14.00 -17.59 -1.33
N TRP A 67 -13.75 -16.50 -2.03
CA TRP A 67 -14.73 -15.80 -2.87
C TRP A 67 -14.53 -16.06 -4.37
N GLU A 68 -13.91 -17.18 -4.74
CA GLU A 68 -13.66 -17.57 -6.14
C GLU A 68 -12.98 -16.48 -7.00
N TYR A 69 -12.14 -15.66 -6.39
CA TYR A 69 -11.42 -14.54 -7.00
C TYR A 69 -12.31 -13.38 -7.48
N GLN A 70 -13.55 -13.31 -7.00
CA GLN A 70 -14.51 -12.24 -7.29
C GLN A 70 -14.38 -11.10 -6.27
N LEU A 71 -13.24 -10.41 -6.27
CA LEU A 71 -12.99 -9.27 -5.37
C LEU A 71 -12.70 -8.00 -6.17
N CYS A 72 -13.20 -6.85 -5.73
CA CYS A 72 -12.83 -5.58 -6.33
C CYS A 72 -11.30 -5.38 -6.35
N ARG A 73 -10.72 -4.86 -7.45
CA ARG A 73 -9.26 -4.71 -7.55
C ARG A 73 -8.71 -3.56 -6.72
N GLU A 74 -9.54 -2.55 -6.46
CA GLU A 74 -9.14 -1.35 -5.69
C GLU A 74 -9.36 -1.54 -4.19
N CYS A 75 -10.52 -2.05 -3.77
CA CYS A 75 -10.88 -2.16 -2.35
C CYS A 75 -10.98 -3.59 -1.82
N ALA A 76 -10.78 -4.61 -2.66
CA ALA A 76 -10.93 -6.03 -2.29
C ALA A 76 -12.31 -6.40 -1.72
N TYR A 77 -13.35 -5.63 -2.04
CA TYR A 77 -14.73 -5.93 -1.65
C TYR A 77 -15.27 -7.15 -2.42
N PRO A 78 -15.96 -8.11 -1.76
CA PRO A 78 -16.52 -9.29 -2.41
C PRO A 78 -17.65 -8.92 -3.38
N ILE A 79 -17.58 -9.47 -4.58
CA ILE A 79 -18.60 -9.33 -5.62
C ILE A 79 -19.47 -10.58 -5.55
N SER A 80 -20.80 -10.41 -5.54
CA SER A 80 -21.75 -11.52 -5.51
C SER A 80 -21.73 -12.31 -6.82
N SER A 81 -21.73 -13.64 -6.74
CA SER A 81 -21.87 -14.49 -7.92
C SER A 81 -23.24 -14.29 -8.57
N GLY A 82 -23.25 -13.94 -9.87
CA GLY A 82 -24.49 -13.73 -10.65
C GLY A 82 -24.74 -12.30 -11.12
N THR A 83 -23.85 -11.34 -10.86
CA THR A 83 -23.89 -10.00 -11.48
C THR A 83 -23.38 -10.03 -12.93
N ASP A 84 -23.88 -9.08 -13.74
CA ASP A 84 -23.41 -8.84 -15.11
C ASP A 84 -21.90 -8.67 -15.18
N ASP A 85 -21.30 -8.96 -16.36
CA ASP A 85 -19.84 -8.89 -16.52
C ASP A 85 -19.28 -7.49 -16.20
N LEU A 86 -20.08 -6.43 -16.32
CA LEU A 86 -19.74 -5.09 -15.86
C LEU A 86 -20.35 -4.82 -14.48
N TYR A 87 -19.52 -4.60 -13.47
CA TYR A 87 -19.95 -4.35 -12.09
C TYR A 87 -19.35 -3.06 -11.54
N THR A 88 -20.19 -2.24 -10.90
CA THR A 88 -19.76 -1.05 -10.16
C THR A 88 -19.72 -1.38 -8.68
N CYS A 89 -18.55 -1.23 -8.07
CA CYS A 89 -18.37 -1.54 -6.65
C CYS A 89 -19.08 -0.50 -5.76
N PRO A 90 -19.89 -0.93 -4.78
CA PRO A 90 -20.63 -0.02 -3.89
C PRO A 90 -19.71 0.73 -2.92
N GLU A 91 -18.55 0.17 -2.58
CA GLU A 91 -17.60 0.78 -1.63
C GLU A 91 -16.74 1.88 -2.29
N CYS A 92 -16.19 1.60 -3.47
CA CYS A 92 -15.24 2.51 -4.12
C CYS A 92 -15.80 3.23 -5.36
N GLY A 93 -16.99 2.86 -5.84
CA GLY A 93 -17.61 3.43 -7.04
C GLY A 93 -16.92 3.05 -8.35
N THR A 94 -15.90 2.19 -8.33
CA THR A 94 -15.17 1.80 -9.55
C THR A 94 -15.97 0.79 -10.35
N THR A 95 -16.19 1.08 -11.63
CA THR A 95 -16.73 0.13 -12.61
C THR A 95 -15.62 -0.73 -13.18
N GLN A 96 -15.80 -2.04 -13.15
CA GLN A 96 -14.79 -3.01 -13.59
C GLN A 96 -15.45 -4.28 -14.09
N SER A 97 -14.80 -4.98 -15.03
CA SER A 97 -15.32 -6.25 -15.49
C SER A 97 -14.99 -7.39 -14.52
N ILE A 98 -15.95 -8.27 -14.26
CA ILE A 98 -15.80 -9.42 -13.36
C ILE A 98 -14.80 -10.40 -13.97
N SER A 99 -14.94 -10.73 -15.25
CA SER A 99 -14.03 -11.61 -15.99
C SER A 99 -12.56 -11.19 -15.88
N GLN A 100 -12.26 -9.90 -16.08
CA GLN A 100 -10.90 -9.38 -15.96
C GLN A 100 -10.43 -9.35 -14.49
N THR A 101 -11.36 -9.21 -13.55
CA THR A 101 -11.05 -9.18 -12.11
C THR A 101 -10.67 -10.56 -11.60
N VAL A 102 -11.43 -11.59 -11.99
CA VAL A 102 -11.11 -12.99 -11.71
C VAL A 102 -9.76 -13.37 -12.32
N SER A 103 -9.48 -12.99 -13.57
CA SER A 103 -8.19 -13.28 -14.22
C SER A 103 -7.01 -12.54 -13.58
N TYR A 104 -7.22 -11.32 -13.09
CA TYR A 104 -6.21 -10.56 -12.33
C TYR A 104 -5.84 -11.29 -11.03
N TRP A 105 -6.83 -11.64 -10.22
CA TRP A 105 -6.60 -12.32 -8.95
C TRP A 105 -6.05 -13.74 -9.11
N ARG A 106 -6.47 -14.48 -10.15
CA ARG A 106 -5.84 -15.78 -10.49
C ARG A 106 -4.36 -15.63 -10.82
N ARG A 107 -3.96 -14.60 -11.57
CA ARG A 107 -2.55 -14.34 -11.90
C ARG A 107 -1.70 -14.00 -10.68
N ILE A 108 -2.28 -13.31 -9.69
CA ILE A 108 -1.56 -12.93 -8.46
C ILE A 108 -1.53 -14.09 -7.44
N ALA A 109 -2.49 -15.00 -7.52
CA ALA A 109 -2.62 -16.15 -6.63
C ALA A 109 -1.99 -17.44 -7.17
N ALA A 110 -1.51 -17.43 -8.42
CA ALA A 110 -0.71 -18.48 -9.05
C ALA A 110 0.74 -18.39 -8.58
#